data_AF-A0A848DFZ7-F1
#
_entry.id   AF-A0A848DFZ7-F1
#
_cell.length_a   1.000
_cell.length_b   1.000
_cell.length_c   1.000
_cell.angle_alpha   90.00
_cell.angle_beta   90.00
_cell.angle_gamma   90.00
#
_symmetry.space_group_name_H-M   'P 1'
#
loop_
_entity.id
_entity.type
_entity.pdbx_description
1 polymer ?
#
loop_
_entity_poly.entity_id
_entity_poly.type
_entity_poly.pdbx_seq_one_letter_code
_entity_poly.pdbx_strand_id
1 'polypeptide(L)'
;MAETATTGPGHDERHALLDEIELLRARRHVLEQDLEVDDEPKDFGEQGETTQRRDEIDYIDRRIRDILHLLHSVPRDPADTRPDRVGIGSVVTLRYPDGTTDTVQVVAVRDEDVPEVTPDSPLGRALLGAAKGDEISWGAPEGRLRARIEEIRRPA
;
A
#
# COMPACT_ATOMS: atom_id res chain seq x y z
N MET A 1 4.06 -12.85 26.55
CA MET A 1 2.76 -13.43 26.16
C MET A 1 2.28 -12.61 24.98
N ALA A 2 2.45 -13.11 23.75
CA ALA A 2 2.02 -12.42 22.54
C ALA A 2 0.63 -12.95 22.19
N GLU A 3 -0.37 -12.10 22.38
CA GLU A 3 -1.75 -12.35 22.00
C GLU A 3 -1.77 -12.43 20.47
N THR A 4 -2.00 -13.63 19.95
CA THR A 4 -2.12 -13.88 18.51
C THR A 4 -3.46 -13.28 18.09
N ALA A 5 -3.40 -12.13 17.41
CA ALA A 5 -4.57 -11.54 16.79
C ALA A 5 -5.18 -12.58 15.83
N THR A 6 -6.40 -13.02 16.14
CA THR A 6 -7.23 -13.84 15.27
C THR A 6 -7.50 -13.05 13.99
N THR A 7 -6.63 -13.21 12.98
CA THR A 7 -6.89 -12.79 11.60
C THR A 7 -8.14 -13.54 11.15
N GLY A 8 -9.26 -12.83 11.06
CA GLY A 8 -10.48 -13.39 10.50
C GLY A 8 -10.29 -13.74 9.02
N PRO A 9 -11.11 -14.65 8.45
CA PRO A 9 -10.97 -15.07 7.05
C PRO A 9 -11.01 -13.90 6.04
N GLY A 10 -11.69 -12.80 6.37
CA GLY A 10 -11.70 -11.60 5.53
C GLY A 10 -10.40 -10.78 5.57
N HIS A 11 -9.60 -10.86 6.65
CA HIS A 11 -8.32 -10.17 6.74
C HIS A 11 -7.25 -10.87 5.90
N ASP A 12 -7.25 -12.20 5.88
CA ASP A 12 -6.35 -13.02 5.06
C ASP A 12 -6.65 -12.84 3.55
N GLU A 13 -7.92 -12.91 3.16
CA GLU A 13 -8.34 -12.69 1.78
C GLU A 13 -8.04 -11.27 1.30
N ARG A 14 -8.26 -10.26 2.14
CA ARG A 14 -7.85 -8.89 1.83
C ARG A 14 -6.34 -8.80 1.61
N HIS A 15 -5.53 -9.40 2.48
CA HIS A 15 -4.07 -9.35 2.38
C HIS A 15 -3.59 -9.99 1.08
N ALA A 16 -4.10 -11.19 0.75
CA ALA A 16 -3.74 -11.88 -0.48
C ALA A 16 -4.01 -11.04 -1.74
N LEU A 17 -5.14 -10.31 -1.76
CA LEU A 17 -5.47 -9.41 -2.86
C LEU A 17 -4.53 -8.19 -2.95
N LEU A 18 -4.03 -7.70 -1.82
CA LEU A 18 -3.06 -6.59 -1.81
C LEU A 18 -1.68 -7.04 -2.28
N ASP A 19 -1.21 -8.21 -1.82
CA ASP A 19 0.02 -8.83 -2.33
C ASP A 19 -0.04 -9.03 -3.84
N GLU A 20 -1.19 -9.49 -4.36
CA GLU A 20 -1.38 -9.67 -5.79
C GLU A 20 -1.26 -8.34 -6.55
N ILE A 21 -1.83 -7.24 -6.04
CA ILE A 21 -1.69 -5.90 -6.64
C ILE A 21 -0.22 -5.47 -6.69
N GLU A 22 0.53 -5.64 -5.60
CA GLU A 22 1.93 -5.23 -5.54
C GLU A 22 2.80 -6.02 -6.54
N LEU A 23 2.56 -7.33 -6.67
CA LEU A 23 3.24 -8.16 -7.66
C LEU A 23 2.92 -7.72 -9.09
N LEU A 24 1.65 -7.43 -9.38
CA LEU A 24 1.20 -6.97 -10.69
C LEU A 24 1.80 -5.62 -11.06
N ARG A 25 1.90 -4.69 -10.10
CA ARG A 25 2.54 -3.38 -10.29
C ARG A 25 4.04 -3.51 -10.57
N ALA A 26 4.73 -4.36 -9.82
CA ALA A 26 6.15 -4.63 -10.09
C ALA A 26 6.36 -5.21 -11.50
N ARG A 27 5.48 -6.12 -11.93
CA ARG A 27 5.50 -6.69 -13.29
C ARG A 27 5.24 -5.62 -14.36
N ARG A 28 4.23 -4.78 -14.16
CA ARG A 28 3.89 -3.66 -15.08
C ARG A 28 5.09 -2.74 -15.27
N HIS A 29 5.76 -2.35 -14.18
CA HIS A 29 6.93 -1.47 -14.23
C HIS A 29 8.09 -2.07 -15.04
N VAL A 30 8.35 -3.37 -14.91
CA VAL A 30 9.38 -4.05 -15.71
C VAL A 30 9.03 -4.02 -17.21
N LEU A 31 7.76 -4.25 -17.56
CA LEU A 31 7.30 -4.20 -18.96
C LEU A 31 7.40 -2.79 -19.55
N GLU A 32 7.10 -1.76 -18.77
CA GLU A 32 7.23 -0.36 -19.18
C GLU A 32 8.70 0.03 -19.40
N GLN A 33 9.61 -0.39 -18.52
CA GLN A 33 11.04 -0.15 -18.71
C GLN A 33 11.56 -0.83 -19.99
N ASP A 34 11.12 -2.06 -20.27
CA ASP A 34 11.50 -2.79 -21.49
C ASP A 34 11.00 -2.08 -22.75
N LEU A 35 9.79 -1.50 -22.70
CA LEU A 35 9.21 -0.71 -23.80
C LEU A 35 9.87 0.66 -23.98
N GLU A 36 10.41 1.28 -22.92
CA GLU A 36 11.13 2.55 -23.00
C GLU A 36 12.54 2.39 -23.59
N VAL A 37 13.14 1.20 -23.41
CA VAL A 37 14.47 0.85 -23.93
C VAL A 37 14.44 0.45 -25.42
N ASP A 38 13.30 -0.03 -25.92
CA ASP A 38 13.10 -0.38 -27.33
C ASP A 38 12.86 0.90 -28.16
N ASP A 39 13.88 1.31 -28.95
CA ASP A 39 13.74 2.29 -30.03
C ASP A 39 12.76 1.75 -31.10
N GLU A 40 12.24 2.62 -31.99
CA GLU A 40 11.19 2.26 -32.97
C GLU A 40 11.42 0.87 -33.60
N PRO A 41 10.47 -0.09 -33.45
CA PRO A 41 10.71 -1.48 -33.81
C PRO A 41 11.00 -1.61 -35.31
N LYS A 42 12.12 -2.24 -35.67
CA LYS A 42 12.70 -2.15 -37.03
C LYS A 42 12.25 -3.29 -37.93
N ASP A 43 11.80 -4.40 -37.36
CA ASP A 43 11.25 -5.55 -38.09
C ASP A 43 9.90 -6.05 -37.51
N PHE A 44 9.19 -6.91 -38.25
CA PHE A 44 7.86 -7.41 -37.86
C PHE A 44 7.89 -8.26 -36.59
N GLY A 45 9.03 -8.91 -36.30
CA GLY A 45 9.25 -9.63 -35.05
C GLY A 45 9.23 -8.70 -33.83
N GLU A 46 10.01 -7.62 -33.89
CA GLU A 46 10.11 -6.62 -32.81
C GLU A 46 8.78 -5.87 -32.61
N GLN A 47 8.04 -5.62 -33.70
CA GLN A 47 6.68 -5.10 -33.61
C GLN A 47 5.74 -6.07 -32.88
N GLY A 48 5.85 -7.37 -33.14
CA GLY A 48 5.06 -8.40 -32.46
C GLY A 48 5.35 -8.48 -30.96
N GLU A 49 6.62 -8.44 -30.55
CA GLU A 49 7.02 -8.44 -29.14
C GLU A 49 6.56 -7.15 -28.44
N THR A 50 6.68 -5.99 -29.09
CA THR A 50 6.16 -4.72 -28.60
C THR A 50 4.64 -4.74 -28.38
N THR A 51 3.89 -5.26 -29.36
CA THR A 51 2.43 -5.41 -29.23
C THR A 51 2.07 -6.37 -28.09
N GLN A 52 2.74 -7.52 -27.98
CA GLN A 52 2.49 -8.48 -26.91
C GLN A 52 2.74 -7.90 -25.52
N ARG A 53 3.81 -7.11 -25.34
CA ARG A 53 4.08 -6.42 -24.06
C ARG A 53 2.99 -5.42 -23.70
N ARG A 54 2.49 -4.66 -24.68
CA ARG A 54 1.37 -3.72 -24.48
C ARG A 54 0.09 -4.45 -24.08
N ASP A 55 -0.23 -5.55 -24.75
CA ASP A 55 -1.37 -6.41 -24.39
C ASP A 55 -1.23 -6.97 -22.95
N GLU A 56 -0.01 -7.31 -22.51
CA GLU A 56 0.27 -7.75 -21.14
C GLU A 56 0.05 -6.62 -20.11
N ILE A 57 0.48 -5.39 -20.39
CA ILE A 57 0.20 -4.22 -19.55
C ILE A 57 -1.32 -3.98 -19.45
N ASP A 58 -2.04 -3.99 -20.57
CA ASP A 58 -3.50 -3.85 -20.59
C ASP A 58 -4.22 -4.95 -19.81
N TYR A 59 -3.69 -6.17 -19.82
CA TYR A 59 -4.20 -7.27 -18.99
C TYR A 59 -3.93 -7.02 -17.50
N ILE A 60 -2.71 -6.61 -17.14
CA ILE A 60 -2.33 -6.30 -15.76
C ILE A 60 -3.22 -5.17 -15.20
N ASP A 61 -3.42 -4.10 -15.96
CA ASP A 61 -4.25 -2.97 -15.54
C ASP A 61 -5.71 -3.37 -15.32
N ARG A 62 -6.25 -4.26 -16.16
CA ARG A 62 -7.58 -4.84 -15.95
C ARG A 62 -7.62 -5.67 -14.66
N ARG A 63 -6.62 -6.52 -14.43
CA ARG A 63 -6.54 -7.37 -13.25
C ARG A 63 -6.45 -6.54 -11.97
N ILE A 64 -5.63 -5.49 -11.94
CA ILE A 64 -5.54 -4.58 -10.79
C ILE A 64 -6.90 -3.93 -10.52
N ARG A 65 -7.62 -3.44 -11.54
CA ARG A 65 -8.97 -2.87 -11.37
C ARG A 65 -9.96 -3.87 -10.79
N ASP A 66 -9.96 -5.11 -11.27
CA ASP A 66 -10.85 -6.16 -10.76
C ASP A 66 -10.57 -6.48 -9.28
N ILE A 67 -9.28 -6.56 -8.91
CA ILE A 67 -8.88 -6.81 -7.52
C ILE A 67 -9.25 -5.62 -6.62
N LEU A 68 -9.08 -4.38 -7.10
CA LEU A 68 -9.53 -3.18 -6.37
C LEU A 68 -11.04 -3.19 -6.13
N HIS A 69 -11.83 -3.60 -7.12
CA HIS A 69 -13.28 -3.77 -6.95
C HIS A 69 -13.62 -4.86 -5.93
N LEU A 70 -12.91 -5.99 -5.94
CA LEU A 70 -13.09 -7.06 -4.96
C LEU A 70 -12.72 -6.59 -3.55
N LEU A 71 -11.65 -5.80 -3.41
CA LEU A 71 -11.23 -5.21 -2.13
C LEU A 71 -12.28 -4.27 -1.52
N HIS A 72 -13.21 -3.72 -2.32
CA HIS A 72 -14.32 -2.92 -1.80
C HIS A 72 -15.43 -3.77 -1.15
N SER A 73 -15.59 -5.03 -1.58
CA SER A 73 -16.61 -5.93 -1.03
C SER A 73 -16.13 -6.74 0.16
N VAL A 74 -14.81 -6.88 0.35
CA VAL A 74 -14.24 -7.56 1.52
C VAL A 74 -14.40 -6.67 2.77
N PRO A 75 -15.04 -7.17 3.86
CA PRO A 75 -15.28 -6.39 5.06
C PRO A 75 -13.98 -5.92 5.71
N ARG A 76 -13.94 -4.64 6.10
CA ARG A 76 -12.82 -4.05 6.85
C ARG A 76 -12.85 -4.51 8.30
N ASP A 77 -11.66 -4.58 8.89
CA ASP A 77 -11.52 -4.91 10.31
C ASP A 77 -12.26 -3.89 11.19
N PRO A 78 -12.91 -4.27 12.29
CA PRO A 78 -13.61 -3.31 13.16
C PRO A 78 -12.70 -2.20 13.70
N ALA A 79 -11.38 -2.39 13.78
CA ALA A 79 -10.43 -1.32 14.10
C ALA A 79 -10.50 -0.14 13.11
N ASP A 80 -10.84 -0.43 11.85
CA ASP A 80 -11.04 0.54 10.77
C ASP A 80 -12.23 1.48 11.04
N THR A 81 -13.18 1.05 11.88
CA THR A 81 -14.42 1.80 12.13
C THR A 81 -14.35 2.78 13.31
N ARG A 82 -13.31 2.71 14.15
CA ARG A 82 -13.19 3.61 15.33
C ARG A 82 -12.56 4.95 14.98
N PRO A 83 -13.27 6.09 15.10
CA PRO A 83 -12.78 7.39 14.63
C PRO A 83 -11.53 7.87 15.36
N ASP A 84 -11.35 7.48 16.62
CA ASP A 84 -10.20 7.87 17.44
C ASP A 84 -8.95 6.99 17.24
N ARG A 85 -9.03 6.00 16.35
CA ARG A 85 -7.94 5.08 16.06
C ARG A 85 -7.56 5.11 14.58
N VAL A 86 -6.27 4.88 14.33
CA VAL A 86 -5.75 4.73 12.99
C VAL A 86 -6.24 3.40 12.40
N GLY A 87 -6.87 3.49 11.23
CA GLY A 87 -7.31 2.36 10.42
C GLY A 87 -6.91 2.56 8.96
N ILE A 88 -7.31 1.64 8.07
CA ILE A 88 -7.04 1.74 6.64
C ILE A 88 -7.85 2.90 6.05
N GLY A 89 -7.14 3.83 5.42
CA GLY A 89 -7.63 5.08 4.87
C GLY A 89 -7.34 6.29 5.76
N SER A 90 -6.92 6.10 7.02
CA SER A 90 -6.59 7.21 7.91
C SER A 90 -5.31 7.92 7.48
N VAL A 91 -5.36 9.25 7.46
CA VAL A 91 -4.20 10.15 7.33
C VAL A 91 -3.71 10.49 8.73
N VAL A 92 -2.44 10.25 9.01
CA VAL A 92 -1.83 10.39 10.33
C VAL A 92 -0.65 11.35 10.26
N THR A 93 -0.62 12.34 11.15
CA THR A 93 0.54 13.22 11.31
C THR A 93 1.38 12.74 12.47
N LEU A 94 2.61 12.35 12.15
CA LEU A 94 3.63 11.86 13.06
C LEU A 94 4.60 12.97 13.42
N ARG A 95 5.02 12.98 14.69
CA ARG A 95 6.05 13.87 15.21
C ARG A 95 7.23 13.09 15.73
N TYR A 96 8.39 13.33 15.13
CA TYR A 96 9.65 12.71 15.49
C TYR A 96 10.29 13.41 16.71
N PRO A 97 11.18 12.73 17.45
CA PRO A 97 11.88 13.32 18.59
C PRO A 97 12.74 14.54 18.23
N ASP A 98 13.20 14.63 16.98
CA ASP A 98 13.97 15.77 16.45
C ASP A 98 13.10 17.01 16.18
N GLY A 99 11.77 16.92 16.41
CA GLY A 99 10.81 18.01 16.25
C GLY A 99 10.16 18.08 14.88
N THR A 100 10.64 17.31 13.90
CA THR A 100 10.06 17.19 12.56
C THR A 100 8.69 16.52 12.60
N THR A 101 7.78 16.94 11.73
CA THR A 101 6.49 16.29 11.53
C THR A 101 6.36 15.76 10.11
N ASP A 102 5.77 14.58 9.97
CA ASP A 102 5.52 13.93 8.69
C ASP A 102 4.07 13.44 8.63
N THR A 103 3.42 13.58 7.48
CA THR A 103 2.01 13.18 7.33
C THR A 103 1.94 12.03 6.36
N VAL A 104 1.41 10.90 6.81
CA VAL A 104 1.30 9.67 6.03
C VAL A 104 -0.14 9.20 5.96
N GLN A 105 -0.51 8.56 4.85
CA GLN A 105 -1.80 7.90 4.76
C GLN A 105 -1.61 6.39 4.84
N VAL A 106 -2.37 5.75 5.74
CA VAL A 106 -2.42 4.29 5.79
C VAL A 106 -3.33 3.84 4.66
N VAL A 107 -2.78 3.46 3.52
CA VAL A 107 -3.55 2.97 2.37
C VAL A 107 -3.28 1.50 2.18
N ALA A 108 -4.27 0.80 1.64
CA ALA A 108 -4.06 -0.59 1.26
C ALA A 108 -3.21 -0.69 -0.02
N VAL A 109 -3.32 0.31 -0.90
CA VAL A 109 -2.71 0.36 -2.22
C VAL A 109 -2.14 1.75 -2.43
N ARG A 110 -0.89 1.85 -2.90
CA ARG A 110 -0.23 3.14 -3.11
C ARG A 110 -0.80 3.94 -4.30
N ASP A 111 -1.17 5.20 -4.11
CA ASP A 111 -1.43 6.28 -5.06
C ASP A 111 -0.28 7.32 -5.04
N GLU A 112 0.20 7.73 -6.20
CA GLU A 112 1.54 8.29 -6.40
C GLU A 112 1.78 9.71 -5.81
N ASP A 113 0.76 10.35 -5.23
CA ASP A 113 0.76 11.76 -4.81
C ASP A 113 1.08 12.00 -3.31
N VAL A 114 0.99 10.99 -2.43
CA VAL A 114 1.17 11.14 -0.97
C VAL A 114 2.11 10.06 -0.42
N PRO A 115 2.97 10.34 0.57
CA PRO A 115 3.70 9.30 1.28
C PRO A 115 2.72 8.33 1.96
N GLU A 116 2.67 7.13 1.41
CA GLU A 116 1.69 6.12 1.75
C GLU A 116 2.32 4.89 2.39
N VAL A 117 1.61 4.41 3.41
CA VAL A 117 2.05 3.35 4.28
C VAL A 117 1.07 2.20 4.16
N THR A 118 1.57 1.05 3.72
CA THR A 118 0.77 -0.17 3.69
C THR A 118 0.60 -0.73 5.10
N PRO A 119 -0.56 -1.32 5.43
CA PRO A 119 -0.82 -1.89 6.75
C PRO A 119 0.18 -2.97 7.16
N ASP A 120 0.80 -3.67 6.20
CA ASP A 120 1.78 -4.72 6.48
C ASP A 120 3.21 -4.20 6.71
N SER A 121 3.50 -2.96 6.32
CA SER A 121 4.80 -2.35 6.56
C SER A 121 5.08 -2.21 8.07
N PRO A 122 6.35 -2.19 8.52
CA PRO A 122 6.70 -2.00 9.92
C PRO A 122 6.05 -0.77 10.55
N LEU A 123 5.95 0.32 9.77
CA LEU A 123 5.27 1.55 10.17
C LEU A 123 3.75 1.36 10.20
N GLY A 124 3.15 0.75 9.18
CA GLY A 124 1.70 0.49 9.12
C GLY A 124 1.22 -0.36 10.28
N ARG A 125 1.93 -1.44 10.61
CA ARG A 125 1.63 -2.29 11.77
C ARG A 125 1.73 -1.55 13.10
N ALA A 126 2.65 -0.60 13.23
CA ALA A 126 2.80 0.23 14.42
C ALA A 126 1.71 1.32 14.51
N LEU A 127 1.24 1.81 13.36
CA LEU A 127 0.17 2.80 13.26
C LEU A 127 -1.21 2.19 13.53
N LEU A 128 -1.51 1.01 12.97
CA LEU A 128 -2.83 0.39 13.07
C LEU A 128 -3.29 0.24 14.53
N GLY A 129 -4.47 0.79 14.82
CA GLY A 129 -5.08 0.73 16.14
C GLY A 129 -4.53 1.71 17.18
N ALA A 130 -3.49 2.47 16.85
CA ALA A 130 -2.94 3.52 17.70
C ALA A 130 -3.88 4.74 17.73
N ALA A 131 -3.84 5.50 18.82
CA ALA A 131 -4.68 6.68 19.03
C ALA A 131 -3.87 7.98 18.98
N LYS A 132 -4.58 9.11 18.87
CA LYS A 132 -3.95 10.42 18.97
C LYS A 132 -3.24 10.56 20.33
N GLY A 133 -1.97 10.95 20.28
CA GLY A 133 -1.11 11.14 21.44
C GLY A 133 -0.23 9.94 21.78
N ASP A 134 -0.45 8.77 21.18
CA ASP A 134 0.38 7.58 21.38
C ASP A 134 1.77 7.74 20.77
N GLU A 135 2.77 7.12 21.41
CA GLU A 135 4.12 6.98 20.87
C GLU A 135 4.26 5.59 20.24
N ILE A 136 4.59 5.56 18.95
CA ILE A 136 4.80 4.34 18.18
C ILE A 136 6.29 4.16 17.88
N SER A 137 6.72 2.90 17.76
CA SER A 137 8.09 2.58 17.34
C SER A 137 8.10 1.42 16.37
N TRP A 138 8.92 1.52 15.33
CA TRP A 138 9.02 0.53 14.27
C TRP A 138 10.46 0.31 13.84
N GLY A 139 10.72 -0.84 13.20
CA GLY A 139 12.01 -1.11 12.57
C GLY A 139 12.08 -0.43 11.20
N ALA A 140 13.07 0.43 11.00
CA ALA A 140 13.45 0.97 9.71
C ALA A 140 14.85 0.47 9.31
N PRO A 141 15.24 0.54 8.03
CA PRO A 141 16.57 0.12 7.57
C PRO A 141 17.72 0.82 8.32
N GLU A 142 17.50 2.07 8.73
CA GLU A 142 18.48 2.91 9.45
C GLU A 142 18.48 2.68 10.97
N GLY A 143 17.59 1.84 11.50
CA GLY A 143 17.45 1.55 12.93
C GLY A 143 16.01 1.62 13.42
N ARG A 144 15.82 1.53 14.73
CA ARG A 144 14.49 1.67 15.35
C ARG A 144 14.10 3.14 15.37
N LEU A 145 13.06 3.49 14.62
CA LEU A 145 12.45 4.82 14.65
C LEU A 145 11.33 4.88 15.68
N ARG A 146 11.08 6.08 16.21
CA ARG A 146 9.95 6.38 17.09
C ARG A 146 9.32 7.70 16.70
N ALA A 147 8.00 7.77 16.77
CA ALA A 147 7.24 8.99 16.54
C ALA A 147 5.98 9.02 17.38
N ARG A 148 5.48 10.21 17.67
CA ARG A 148 4.22 10.44 18.35
C ARG A 148 3.13 10.80 17.36
N ILE A 149 1.93 10.28 17.55
CA ILE A 149 0.77 10.65 16.74
C ILE A 149 0.21 11.98 17.22
N GLU A 150 0.39 13.05 16.43
CA GLU A 150 -0.17 14.38 16.76
C GLU A 150 -1.61 14.51 16.27
N GLU A 151 -1.92 13.94 15.10
CA GLU A 151 -3.23 14.07 14.47
C GLU A 151 -3.63 12.84 13.67
N ILE A 152 -4.93 12.52 13.69
CA ILE A 152 -5.54 11.50 12.85
C ILE A 152 -6.69 12.19 12.10
N ARG A 153 -6.64 12.17 10.78
CA ARG A 153 -7.71 12.61 9.88
C ARG A 153 -8.20 11.44 9.06
N ARG A 154 -9.47 11.45 8.67
CA ARG A 154 -9.98 10.56 7.64
C ARG A 154 -10.38 11.40 6.42
N PRO A 155 -9.99 10.98 5.21
CA PRO A 155 -10.59 11.54 4.01
C PRO A 155 -12.10 11.24 4.06
N ALA A 156 -12.91 12.27 3.77
CA ALA A 156 -14.36 12.23 3.80
C ALA A 156 -14.93 11.41 2.63
#